data_AF-A0A382ANQ9-F1
#
_entry.id   AF-A0A382ANQ9-F1
#
_cell.length_a   1.000
_cell.length_b   1.000
_cell.length_c   1.000
_cell.angle_alpha   90.00
_cell.angle_beta   90.00
_cell.angle_gamma   90.00
#
_symmetry.space_group_name_H-M   'P 1'
#
loop_
_entity.id
_entity.type
_entity.pdbx_description
1 polymer ?
#
loop_
_entity_poly.entity_id
_entity_poly.type
_entity_poly.pdbx_seq_one_letter_code
_entity_poly.pdbx_strand_id
1 'polypeptide(L)'
;MINRFIIFKFLFSIIFLLPNTGYSQTRQGLDLDGKSVNDNQGWSVSLSENGLIMAVGAYYHESGKGTARVYQFINDSWSQLGLDIDGLQGDRQGSSVALSNDGTILAIGAYQHDDGRGTVRVYKYSLDSWNQLGEKINGIDSSDEQGISVALSNDGTILAVGAQKHDNNKGTVRVYEYNSGSWSQLGEDIDGV
;
A
#
# COMPACT_ATOMS: atom_id res chain seq x y z
N MET A 1 65.05 -2.20 -63.13
CA MET A 1 63.67 -2.75 -63.01
C MET A 1 62.97 -2.00 -61.89
N ILE A 2 61.87 -1.33 -62.22
CA ILE A 2 61.18 -0.34 -61.39
C ILE A 2 60.14 -1.06 -60.52
N ASN A 3 60.22 -0.96 -59.19
CA ASN A 3 59.17 -1.42 -58.28
C ASN A 3 58.14 -0.31 -58.06
N ARG A 4 56.91 -0.53 -58.51
CA ARG A 4 55.75 0.34 -58.28
C ARG A 4 55.18 0.11 -56.88
N PHE A 5 55.07 1.16 -56.08
CA PHE A 5 54.26 1.19 -54.86
C PHE A 5 52.79 1.43 -55.23
N ILE A 6 51.89 0.56 -54.74
CA ILE A 6 50.44 0.77 -54.76
C ILE A 6 50.02 1.06 -53.31
N ILE A 7 49.43 2.24 -53.08
CA ILE A 7 48.89 2.66 -51.78
C ILE A 7 47.41 2.23 -51.73
N PHE A 8 47.05 1.33 -50.82
CA PHE A 8 45.65 1.07 -50.47
C PHE A 8 45.26 1.95 -49.28
N LYS A 9 44.31 2.88 -49.49
CA LYS A 9 43.62 3.60 -48.41
C LYS A 9 42.63 2.65 -47.73
N PHE A 10 42.86 2.31 -46.47
CA PHE A 10 41.85 1.68 -45.61
C PHE A 10 40.94 2.78 -45.03
N LEU A 11 39.65 2.72 -45.36
CA LEU A 11 38.61 3.54 -44.72
C LEU A 11 38.23 2.81 -43.41
N PHE A 12 38.60 3.37 -42.25
CA PHE A 12 38.10 2.89 -40.96
C PHE A 12 36.67 3.41 -40.77
N SER A 13 35.68 2.52 -40.85
CA SER A 13 34.33 2.83 -40.39
C SER A 13 34.27 2.53 -38.90
N ILE A 14 34.25 3.58 -38.07
CA ILE A 14 34.07 3.48 -36.62
C ILE A 14 32.57 3.27 -36.38
N ILE A 15 32.17 2.05 -36.00
CA ILE A 15 30.82 1.78 -35.49
C ILE A 15 30.78 2.26 -34.05
N PHE A 16 30.08 3.37 -33.81
CA PHE A 16 29.68 3.78 -32.46
C PHE A 16 28.52 2.90 -32.01
N LEU A 17 28.80 1.91 -31.15
CA LEU A 17 27.77 1.27 -30.33
C LEU A 17 27.36 2.26 -29.24
N LEU A 18 26.30 3.03 -29.49
CA LEU A 18 25.63 3.75 -28.41
C LEU A 18 25.00 2.71 -27.47
N PRO A 19 25.22 2.76 -26.15
CA PRO A 19 24.52 1.89 -25.23
C PRO A 19 23.03 2.19 -25.36
N ASN A 20 22.27 1.18 -25.76
CA ASN A 20 20.83 1.23 -25.81
C ASN A 20 20.36 1.31 -24.35
N THR A 21 20.21 2.52 -23.82
CA THR A 21 19.58 2.77 -22.52
C THR A 21 18.07 2.63 -22.69
N GLY A 22 17.65 1.42 -23.07
CA GLY A 22 16.27 1.02 -23.06
C GLY A 22 15.92 0.74 -21.61
N TYR A 23 15.08 1.59 -21.02
CA TYR A 23 14.41 1.26 -19.78
C TYR A 23 13.52 0.04 -20.04
N SER A 24 14.00 -1.13 -19.63
CA SER A 24 13.24 -2.37 -19.64
C SER A 24 12.75 -2.64 -18.23
N GLN A 25 11.44 -2.86 -18.07
CA GLN A 25 10.90 -3.34 -16.81
C GLN A 25 11.30 -4.80 -16.63
N THR A 26 11.98 -5.11 -15.52
CA THR A 26 12.30 -6.48 -15.14
C THR A 26 11.44 -6.85 -13.94
N ARG A 27 10.51 -7.80 -14.12
CA ARG A 27 9.67 -8.33 -13.04
C ARG A 27 10.55 -8.97 -11.96
N GLN A 28 10.28 -8.64 -10.70
CA GLN A 28 10.97 -9.18 -9.52
C GLN A 28 10.01 -10.14 -8.80
N GLY A 29 10.25 -11.46 -8.92
CA GLY A 29 9.42 -12.51 -8.32
C GLY A 29 8.26 -13.03 -9.18
N LEU A 30 7.41 -13.85 -8.56
CA LEU A 30 6.15 -14.38 -9.12
C LEU A 30 4.95 -13.48 -8.77
N ASP A 31 3.79 -13.79 -9.35
CA ASP A 31 2.55 -13.10 -9.02
C ASP A 31 2.09 -13.50 -7.62
N LEU A 32 1.49 -12.55 -6.91
CA LEU A 32 0.90 -12.76 -5.59
C LEU A 32 -0.60 -12.92 -5.74
N ASP A 33 -1.04 -14.15 -5.92
CA ASP A 33 -2.45 -14.47 -6.11
C ASP A 33 -3.22 -14.52 -4.79
N GLY A 34 -4.51 -14.16 -4.87
CA GLY A 34 -5.46 -14.29 -3.76
C GLY A 34 -5.61 -15.74 -3.27
N LYS A 35 -5.81 -15.91 -1.97
CA LYS A 35 -5.98 -17.24 -1.36
C LYS A 35 -7.35 -17.88 -1.64
N SER A 36 -8.30 -17.14 -2.20
CA SER A 36 -9.67 -17.60 -2.47
C SER A 36 -10.29 -16.91 -3.68
N VAL A 37 -11.26 -17.58 -4.29
CA VAL A 37 -12.08 -17.01 -5.38
C VAL A 37 -12.83 -15.79 -4.84
N ASN A 38 -12.86 -14.70 -5.61
CA ASN A 38 -13.52 -13.43 -5.26
C ASN A 38 -12.98 -12.74 -4.00
N ASP A 39 -11.77 -13.06 -3.55
CA ASP A 39 -11.13 -12.35 -2.42
C ASP A 39 -10.84 -10.86 -2.75
N ASN A 40 -10.74 -10.55 -4.05
CA ASN A 40 -10.37 -9.23 -4.58
C ASN A 40 -8.99 -8.76 -4.07
N GLN A 41 -8.04 -9.68 -3.95
CA GLN A 41 -6.65 -9.36 -3.64
C GLN A 41 -6.09 -8.38 -4.68
N GLY A 42 -5.39 -7.35 -4.19
CA GLY A 42 -4.86 -6.29 -5.04
C GLY A 42 -5.80 -5.10 -5.18
N TRP A 43 -6.95 -5.09 -4.47
CA TRP A 43 -7.86 -3.96 -4.47
C TRP A 43 -7.21 -2.66 -3.99
N SER A 44 -6.35 -2.77 -2.98
CA SER A 44 -5.52 -1.67 -2.51
C SER A 44 -4.08 -2.17 -2.31
N VAL A 45 -3.10 -1.31 -2.61
CA VAL A 45 -1.68 -1.63 -2.46
C VAL A 45 -0.92 -0.44 -1.89
N SER A 46 0.11 -0.71 -1.09
CA SER A 46 1.07 0.29 -0.60
C SER A 46 2.45 -0.33 -0.55
N LEU A 47 3.49 0.46 -0.83
CA LEU A 47 4.90 0.06 -0.73
C LEU A 47 5.61 0.88 0.35
N SER A 48 6.60 0.28 1.00
CA SER A 48 7.63 1.02 1.75
C SER A 48 8.51 1.85 0.81
N GLU A 49 9.25 2.81 1.35
CA GLU A 49 10.10 3.73 0.58
C GLU A 49 11.15 3.00 -0.27
N ASN A 50 11.74 1.95 0.28
CA ASN A 50 12.72 1.10 -0.42
C ASN A 50 12.06 0.09 -1.39
N GLY A 51 10.73 0.01 -1.43
CA GLY A 51 9.97 -0.92 -2.27
C GLY A 51 10.09 -2.40 -1.88
N LEU A 52 10.67 -2.72 -0.71
CA LEU A 52 10.90 -4.10 -0.28
C LEU A 52 9.78 -4.65 0.62
N ILE A 53 8.87 -3.81 1.11
CA ILE A 53 7.70 -4.22 1.87
C ILE A 53 6.46 -3.73 1.12
N MET A 54 5.49 -4.62 0.92
CA MET A 54 4.25 -4.32 0.20
C MET A 54 3.06 -4.78 1.03
N ALA A 55 2.11 -3.89 1.29
CA ALA A 55 0.81 -4.23 1.83
C ALA A 55 -0.20 -4.36 0.70
N VAL A 56 -1.06 -5.38 0.78
CA VAL A 56 -2.09 -5.68 -0.22
C VAL A 56 -3.40 -5.94 0.50
N GLY A 57 -4.43 -5.17 0.14
CA GLY A 57 -5.79 -5.36 0.63
C GLY A 57 -6.61 -6.31 -0.26
N ALA A 58 -7.48 -7.08 0.37
CA ALA A 58 -8.44 -7.96 -0.27
C ALA A 58 -9.78 -7.86 0.48
N TYR A 59 -10.54 -6.81 0.17
CA TYR A 59 -11.70 -6.41 0.99
C TYR A 59 -12.88 -7.39 0.97
N TYR A 60 -12.87 -8.36 0.06
CA TYR A 60 -13.95 -9.33 -0.07
C TYR A 60 -13.58 -10.73 0.42
N HIS A 61 -12.39 -10.88 1.05
CA HIS A 61 -11.96 -12.08 1.76
C HIS A 61 -13.06 -12.66 2.65
N GLU A 62 -13.22 -13.98 2.64
CA GLU A 62 -14.19 -14.70 3.47
C GLU A 62 -15.59 -14.06 3.47
N SER A 63 -16.14 -13.83 2.26
CA SER A 63 -17.47 -13.23 2.08
C SER A 63 -17.61 -11.83 2.67
N GLY A 64 -16.61 -10.97 2.46
CA GLY A 64 -16.66 -9.57 2.89
C GLY A 64 -16.18 -9.30 4.32
N LYS A 65 -15.58 -10.29 4.99
CA LYS A 65 -14.76 -10.04 6.18
C LYS A 65 -13.62 -9.09 5.85
N GLY A 66 -12.97 -9.35 4.71
CA GLY A 66 -11.84 -8.60 4.21
C GLY A 66 -10.55 -8.88 5.00
N THR A 67 -9.41 -8.62 4.37
CA THR A 67 -8.10 -8.82 4.97
C THR A 67 -7.05 -7.89 4.36
N ALA A 68 -5.95 -7.69 5.07
CA ALA A 68 -4.72 -7.16 4.52
C ALA A 68 -3.57 -8.16 4.70
N ARG A 69 -2.72 -8.25 3.69
CA ARG A 69 -1.54 -9.12 3.68
C ARG A 69 -0.32 -8.27 3.41
N VAL A 70 0.74 -8.49 4.17
CA VAL A 70 2.02 -7.81 3.95
C VAL A 70 3.03 -8.81 3.42
N TYR A 71 3.82 -8.38 2.45
CA TYR A 71 4.85 -9.19 1.80
C TYR A 71 6.18 -8.45 1.88
N GLN A 72 7.25 -9.21 2.03
CA GLN A 72 8.62 -8.73 1.99
C GLN A 72 9.36 -9.35 0.82
N PHE A 73 10.12 -8.55 0.09
CA PHE A 73 11.03 -9.02 -0.94
C PHE A 73 12.38 -9.38 -0.31
N ILE A 74 12.71 -10.67 -0.34
CA ILE A 74 13.95 -11.22 0.19
C ILE A 74 14.43 -12.36 -0.70
N ASN A 75 15.73 -12.41 -0.98
CA ASN A 75 16.35 -13.45 -1.83
C ASN A 75 15.64 -13.61 -3.19
N ASP A 76 15.42 -12.50 -3.88
CA ASP A 76 14.78 -12.43 -5.21
C ASP A 76 13.33 -12.96 -5.26
N SER A 77 12.65 -13.04 -4.11
CA SER A 77 11.27 -13.53 -4.02
C SER A 77 10.45 -12.71 -3.02
N TRP A 78 9.15 -12.58 -3.30
CA TRP A 78 8.19 -12.06 -2.33
C TRP A 78 7.73 -13.19 -1.40
N SER A 79 7.80 -12.97 -0.09
CA SER A 79 7.25 -13.86 0.93
C SER A 79 6.35 -13.09 1.88
N GLN A 80 5.28 -13.71 2.35
CA GLN A 80 4.38 -13.05 3.31
C GLN A 80 5.11 -12.75 4.63
N LEU A 81 4.96 -11.52 5.12
CA LEU A 81 5.55 -11.00 6.35
C LEU A 81 4.50 -11.03 7.46
N GLY A 82 4.51 -12.08 8.28
CA GLY A 82 3.49 -12.34 9.30
C GLY A 82 2.24 -13.04 8.76
N LEU A 83 1.19 -13.12 9.58
CA LEU A 83 -0.11 -13.71 9.23
C LEU A 83 -1.02 -12.70 8.51
N ASP A 84 -2.15 -13.19 7.99
CA ASP A 84 -3.22 -12.34 7.44
C ASP A 84 -3.81 -11.45 8.54
N ILE A 85 -4.13 -10.20 8.21
CA ILE A 85 -4.74 -9.22 9.12
C ILE A 85 -6.23 -9.11 8.78
N ASP A 86 -7.01 -10.03 9.32
CA ASP A 86 -8.43 -10.17 8.98
C ASP A 86 -9.34 -9.20 9.71
N GLY A 87 -10.41 -8.78 9.02
CA GLY A 87 -11.49 -7.98 9.60
C GLY A 87 -12.50 -8.83 10.37
N LEU A 88 -13.61 -8.19 10.75
CA LEU A 88 -14.82 -8.89 11.20
C LEU A 88 -15.76 -9.11 10.01
N GLN A 89 -16.75 -10.00 10.18
CA GLN A 89 -17.71 -10.30 9.12
C GLN A 89 -18.39 -9.02 8.61
N GLY A 90 -18.28 -8.74 7.31
CA GLY A 90 -18.90 -7.58 6.67
C GLY A 90 -18.09 -6.28 6.75
N ASP A 91 -16.97 -6.24 7.47
CA ASP A 91 -16.14 -5.03 7.66
C ASP A 91 -15.59 -4.48 6.34
N ARG A 92 -15.35 -5.37 5.36
CA ARG A 92 -14.59 -5.08 4.15
C ARG A 92 -13.20 -4.52 4.45
N GLN A 93 -12.52 -5.09 5.44
CA GLN A 93 -11.16 -4.68 5.82
C GLN A 93 -10.18 -4.85 4.64
N GLY A 94 -9.24 -3.93 4.48
CA GLY A 94 -8.32 -3.92 3.33
C GLY A 94 -8.91 -3.22 2.11
N SER A 95 -10.02 -2.50 2.26
CA SER A 95 -10.52 -1.58 1.23
C SER A 95 -9.52 -0.48 0.89
N SER A 96 -8.71 -0.09 1.88
CA SER A 96 -7.61 0.85 1.74
C SER A 96 -6.47 0.41 2.68
N VAL A 97 -5.23 0.62 2.24
CA VAL A 97 -4.02 0.31 3.02
C VAL A 97 -2.98 1.41 2.84
N ALA A 98 -2.20 1.72 3.87
CA ALA A 98 -1.06 2.63 3.79
C ALA A 98 0.07 2.17 4.73
N LEU A 99 1.29 2.07 4.20
CA LEU A 99 2.50 1.74 4.96
C LEU A 99 3.28 3.01 5.33
N SER A 100 3.99 2.96 6.47
CA SER A 100 5.08 3.89 6.78
C SER A 100 6.27 3.66 5.84
N ASN A 101 7.21 4.62 5.77
CA ASN A 101 8.36 4.53 4.88
C ASN A 101 9.23 3.30 5.15
N ASP A 102 9.41 2.93 6.42
CA ASP A 102 10.17 1.75 6.82
C ASP A 102 9.37 0.44 6.66
N GLY A 103 8.07 0.53 6.33
CA GLY A 103 7.17 -0.60 6.18
C GLY A 103 6.77 -1.27 7.48
N THR A 104 7.05 -0.69 8.65
CA THR A 104 6.77 -1.31 9.95
C THR A 104 5.42 -0.94 10.55
N ILE A 105 4.77 0.12 10.05
CA ILE A 105 3.44 0.55 10.47
C ILE A 105 2.50 0.49 9.27
N LEU A 106 1.32 -0.08 9.46
CA LEU A 106 0.30 -0.29 8.44
C LEU A 106 -1.06 0.21 8.95
N ALA A 107 -1.65 1.17 8.24
CA ALA A 107 -3.05 1.56 8.43
C ALA A 107 -3.94 0.78 7.45
N ILE A 108 -5.10 0.30 7.93
CA ILE A 108 -6.06 -0.50 7.16
C ILE A 108 -7.46 0.04 7.37
N GLY A 109 -8.13 0.39 6.27
CA GLY A 109 -9.53 0.79 6.29
C GLY A 109 -10.51 -0.38 6.20
N ALA A 110 -11.66 -0.23 6.86
CA ALA A 110 -12.79 -1.13 6.86
C ALA A 110 -14.10 -0.32 6.83
N TYR A 111 -14.42 0.23 5.65
CA TYR A 111 -15.48 1.23 5.49
C TYR A 111 -16.91 0.72 5.74
N GLN A 112 -17.14 -0.60 5.76
CA GLN A 112 -18.46 -1.18 6.05
C GLN A 112 -18.64 -1.60 7.51
N HIS A 113 -17.62 -1.41 8.35
CA HIS A 113 -17.71 -1.72 9.78
C HIS A 113 -18.88 -0.97 10.44
N ASP A 114 -19.62 -1.67 11.30
CA ASP A 114 -20.70 -1.11 12.15
C ASP A 114 -21.74 -0.30 11.35
N ASP A 115 -22.49 -1.00 10.50
CA ASP A 115 -23.53 -0.45 9.62
C ASP A 115 -23.02 0.70 8.71
N GLY A 116 -21.80 0.51 8.17
CA GLY A 116 -21.18 1.48 7.28
C GLY A 116 -20.67 2.74 7.97
N ARG A 117 -20.64 2.80 9.30
CA ARG A 117 -19.93 3.87 10.02
C ARG A 117 -18.45 3.90 9.65
N GLY A 118 -17.89 2.72 9.45
CA GLY A 118 -16.51 2.52 9.04
C GLY A 118 -15.52 2.65 10.19
N THR A 119 -14.33 2.09 9.99
CA THR A 119 -13.23 2.16 10.95
C THR A 119 -11.88 2.08 10.25
N VAL A 120 -10.85 2.57 10.92
CA VAL A 120 -9.44 2.34 10.55
C VAL A 120 -8.74 1.67 11.72
N ARG A 121 -7.97 0.64 11.42
CA ARG A 121 -7.09 -0.04 12.38
C ARG A 121 -5.65 0.15 11.93
N VAL A 122 -4.78 0.49 12.87
CA VAL A 122 -3.34 0.63 12.61
C VAL A 122 -2.61 -0.50 13.30
N TYR A 123 -1.63 -1.08 12.62
CA TYR A 123 -0.81 -2.19 13.12
C TYR A 123 0.66 -1.85 13.02
N LYS A 124 1.45 -2.37 13.96
CA LYS A 124 2.90 -2.32 13.98
C LYS A 124 3.47 -3.73 13.88
N TYR A 125 4.44 -3.92 13.00
CA TYR A 125 5.19 -5.16 12.92
C TYR A 125 6.27 -5.22 14.00
N SER A 126 6.19 -6.21 14.87
CA SER A 126 7.18 -6.45 15.93
C SER A 126 7.12 -7.90 16.39
N LEU A 127 8.26 -8.49 16.76
CA LEU A 127 8.33 -9.88 17.22
C LEU A 127 7.62 -10.83 16.24
N ASP A 128 7.98 -10.71 14.96
CA ASP A 128 7.48 -11.51 13.85
C ASP A 128 5.95 -11.49 13.64
N SER A 129 5.25 -10.46 14.15
CA SER A 129 3.80 -10.36 14.10
C SER A 129 3.30 -8.92 13.92
N TRP A 130 2.13 -8.78 13.29
CA TRP A 130 1.39 -7.51 13.20
C TRP A 130 0.51 -7.35 14.43
N ASN A 131 0.81 -6.35 15.25
CA ASN A 131 0.10 -6.07 16.49
C ASN A 131 -0.61 -4.72 16.37
N GLN A 132 -1.85 -4.63 16.83
CA GLN A 132 -2.61 -3.39 16.72
C GLN A 132 -1.92 -2.27 17.53
N LEU A 133 -1.74 -1.12 16.89
CA LEU A 133 -1.07 0.06 17.44
C LEU A 133 -2.13 1.05 17.91
N GLY A 134 -2.49 0.96 19.20
CA GLY A 134 -3.56 1.75 19.81
C GLY A 134 -4.96 1.21 19.50
N GLU A 135 -5.97 1.96 19.95
CA GLU A 135 -7.38 1.65 19.70
C GLU A 135 -7.78 1.90 18.24
N LYS A 136 -8.85 1.24 17.79
CA LYS A 136 -9.43 1.47 16.45
C LYS A 136 -10.04 2.88 16.34
N ILE A 137 -9.95 3.47 15.16
CA ILE A 137 -10.47 4.80 14.87
C ILE A 137 -11.83 4.66 14.17
N ASN A 138 -12.91 4.73 14.92
CA ASN A 138 -14.26 4.56 14.38
C ASN A 138 -14.78 5.84 13.72
N GLY A 139 -15.60 5.70 12.68
CA GLY A 139 -16.40 6.81 12.17
C GLY A 139 -17.39 7.32 13.22
N ILE A 140 -18.08 8.40 12.89
CA ILE A 140 -19.03 9.06 13.79
C ILE A 140 -20.43 8.53 13.51
N ASP A 141 -20.95 8.77 12.31
CA ASP A 141 -22.32 8.43 11.95
C ASP A 141 -22.40 7.16 11.10
N SER A 142 -23.52 6.44 11.21
CA SER A 142 -23.79 5.28 10.35
C SER A 142 -23.73 5.67 8.88
N SER A 143 -23.22 4.78 8.04
CA SER A 143 -23.07 4.98 6.59
C SER A 143 -22.09 6.08 6.14
N ASP A 144 -21.29 6.69 7.02
CA ASP A 144 -20.26 7.67 6.65
C ASP A 144 -19.11 7.07 5.81
N GLU A 145 -18.91 5.76 5.91
CA GLU A 145 -17.87 5.00 5.24
C GLU A 145 -16.45 5.46 5.62
N GLN A 146 -16.21 5.75 6.91
CA GLN A 146 -14.88 6.12 7.38
C GLN A 146 -13.85 5.01 7.11
N GLY A 147 -12.68 5.39 6.61
CA GLY A 147 -11.63 4.45 6.21
C GLY A 147 -11.76 3.98 4.76
N ILE A 148 -12.67 4.56 3.97
CA ILE A 148 -12.71 4.30 2.52
C ILE A 148 -11.39 4.65 1.83
N SER A 149 -10.67 5.66 2.34
CA SER A 149 -9.31 6.01 1.96
C SER A 149 -8.48 6.33 3.21
N VAL A 150 -7.19 5.98 3.16
CA VAL A 150 -6.22 6.27 4.22
C VAL A 150 -4.90 6.73 3.61
N ALA A 151 -4.19 7.60 4.32
CA ALA A 151 -2.81 7.96 4.03
C ALA A 151 -2.03 8.09 5.34
N LEU A 152 -0.80 7.59 5.37
CA LEU A 152 0.02 7.53 6.57
C LEU A 152 1.33 8.31 6.33
N SER A 153 1.78 9.06 7.33
CA SER A 153 3.07 9.77 7.27
C SER A 153 4.24 8.79 7.25
N ASN A 154 5.40 9.29 6.80
CA ASN A 154 6.62 8.49 6.67
C ASN A 154 7.02 7.76 7.97
N ASP A 155 6.86 8.43 9.12
CA ASP A 155 7.16 7.89 10.45
C ASP A 155 6.00 7.10 11.08
N GLY A 156 4.85 7.05 10.39
CA GLY A 156 3.66 6.34 10.83
C GLY A 156 2.90 6.99 11.99
N THR A 157 3.18 8.25 12.33
CA THR A 157 2.55 8.93 13.47
C THR A 157 1.36 9.80 13.10
N ILE A 158 1.22 10.21 11.83
CA ILE A 158 0.08 11.00 11.33
C ILE A 158 -0.69 10.20 10.30
N LEU A 159 -1.99 10.07 10.51
CA LEU A 159 -2.91 9.31 9.66
C LEU A 159 -4.04 10.21 9.20
N ALA A 160 -4.21 10.35 7.88
CA ALA A 160 -5.40 10.98 7.29
C ALA A 160 -6.41 9.89 6.88
N VAL A 161 -7.68 10.11 7.19
CA VAL A 161 -8.77 9.16 6.96
C VAL A 161 -9.92 9.86 6.25
N GLY A 162 -10.36 9.31 5.13
CA GLY A 162 -11.55 9.79 4.41
C GLY A 162 -12.83 9.07 4.83
N ALA A 163 -13.95 9.79 4.79
CA ALA A 163 -15.31 9.26 4.93
C ALA A 163 -16.19 9.92 3.86
N GLN A 164 -16.35 9.27 2.70
CA GLN A 164 -16.91 9.90 1.50
C GLN A 164 -18.42 10.20 1.59
N LYS A 165 -19.15 9.50 2.47
CA LYS A 165 -20.61 9.62 2.59
C LYS A 165 -21.04 10.56 3.70
N HIS A 166 -20.09 11.10 4.46
CA HIS A 166 -20.35 12.06 5.53
C HIS A 166 -21.17 13.26 5.04
N ASP A 167 -22.06 13.76 5.91
CA ASP A 167 -23.03 14.84 5.66
C ASP A 167 -23.68 14.77 4.26
N ASN A 168 -24.47 13.72 4.02
CA ASN A 168 -25.21 13.52 2.77
C ASN A 168 -24.31 13.46 1.51
N ASN A 169 -23.16 12.79 1.62
CA ASN A 169 -22.16 12.64 0.56
C ASN A 169 -21.37 13.92 0.22
N LYS A 170 -21.30 14.90 1.12
CA LYS A 170 -20.28 15.96 1.00
C LYS A 170 -18.88 15.41 1.25
N GLY A 171 -18.79 14.41 2.13
CA GLY A 171 -17.54 13.78 2.52
C GLY A 171 -16.74 14.61 3.51
N THR A 172 -15.79 13.97 4.16
CA THR A 172 -14.87 14.63 5.11
C THR A 172 -13.52 13.91 5.15
N VAL A 173 -12.49 14.62 5.58
CA VAL A 173 -11.18 14.06 5.93
C VAL A 173 -10.86 14.41 7.38
N ARG A 174 -10.49 13.39 8.16
CA ARG A 174 -10.04 13.54 9.55
C ARG A 174 -8.58 13.13 9.65
N VAL A 175 -7.78 13.94 10.35
CA VAL A 175 -6.36 13.67 10.57
C VAL A 175 -6.18 13.26 12.02
N TYR A 176 -5.38 12.24 12.28
CA TYR A 176 -5.09 11.72 13.61
C TYR A 176 -3.59 11.68 13.84
N GLU A 177 -3.17 11.98 15.06
CA GLU A 177 -1.80 11.84 15.56
C GLU A 177 -1.74 10.68 16.57
N TYR A 178 -0.73 9.84 16.43
CA TYR A 178 -0.39 8.81 17.42
C TYR A 178 0.58 9.36 18.44
N ASN A 179 0.11 9.49 19.68
CA ASN A 179 0.91 9.96 20.79
C ASN A 179 0.58 9.17 22.06
N SER A 180 1.61 8.82 22.83
CA SER A 180 1.47 8.21 24.17
C SER A 180 0.58 6.96 24.21
N GLY A 181 0.59 6.16 23.13
CA GLY A 181 -0.16 4.90 23.06
C GLY A 181 -1.53 4.99 22.37
N SER A 182 -1.99 6.18 21.98
CA SER A 182 -3.33 6.40 21.45
C SER A 182 -3.34 7.28 20.20
N TRP A 183 -4.35 7.07 19.35
CA TRP A 183 -4.69 7.97 18.25
C TRP A 183 -5.66 9.05 18.73
N SER A 184 -5.33 10.30 18.48
CA SER A 184 -6.20 11.45 18.75
C SER A 184 -6.32 12.32 17.52
N GLN A 185 -7.50 12.87 17.27
CA GLN A 185 -7.70 13.75 16.13
C GLN A 185 -6.82 15.01 16.25
N LEU A 186 -6.15 15.37 15.16
CA LEU A 186 -5.29 16.52 15.01
C LEU A 186 -6.02 17.62 14.24
N GLY A 187 -6.61 18.55 14.98
CA GLY A 187 -7.43 19.63 14.43
C GLY A 187 -8.88 19.23 14.20
N GLU A 188 -9.62 20.09 13.49
CA GLU A 188 -11.04 19.90 13.15
C GLU A 188 -11.20 19.04 11.88
N ASP A 189 -12.44 18.59 11.63
CA ASP A 189 -12.83 17.92 10.40
C ASP A 189 -12.61 18.82 9.18
N ILE A 190 -12.17 18.22 8.06
CA ILE A 190 -12.03 18.91 6.77
C ILE A 190 -13.20 18.49 5.88
N ASP A 191 -14.32 19.19 6.02
CA ASP A 191 -15.57 18.84 5.35
C ASP A 191 -15.63 19.32 3.90
N GLY A 192 -16.29 18.52 3.05
CA GLY A 192 -16.68 18.92 1.71
C GLY A 192 -17.74 20.02 1.72
N VAL A 193 -17.80 20.79 0.63
CA VAL A 193 -18.72 21.93 0.44
C VAL A 193 -19.93 21.58 -0.42
#